data_AF-A0A5M8Q0Q8-F1
#
_entry.id   AF-A0A5M8Q0Q8-F1
#
_cell.length_a   1.000
_cell.length_b   1.000
_cell.length_c   1.000
_cell.angle_alpha   90.00
_cell.angle_beta   90.00
_cell.angle_gamma   90.00
#
_symmetry.space_group_name_H-M   'P 1'
#
loop_
_entity.id
_entity.type
_entity.pdbx_description
1 polymer ?
#
loop_
_entity_poly.entity_id
_entity_poly.type
_entity_poly.pdbx_seq_one_letter_code
_entity_poly.pdbx_strand_id
1 'polypeptide(L)'
;MRAFSTSVIVALANFAFTGLAIPIGNSLAKSRFCQNAPTTIAGTMLDRRETDTVLWCCPHSETYVILTPTGNLTPGQVYLNLISGHNALRRRVQTSGDGPVTGGQYTWGRRDNTGVIFSAWNVNNHQLTYGVIGAAMNALLDYMDKNVYSGASFDIYDGQNQVGQGLISD
;
A
#
# COMPACT_ATOMS: atom_id res chain seq x y z
N MET A 1 19.68 73.27 -0.29
CA MET A 1 18.56 73.09 0.67
C MET A 1 18.16 71.62 0.67
N ARG A 2 18.22 70.99 1.87
CA ARG A 2 17.61 69.71 2.32
C ARG A 2 18.04 68.43 1.57
N ALA A 3 18.94 67.58 2.09
CA ALA A 3 18.96 66.77 3.33
C ALA A 3 18.14 65.46 3.23
N PHE A 4 18.87 64.37 3.51
CA PHE A 4 18.52 62.95 3.69
C PHE A 4 17.13 62.63 4.27
N SER A 5 16.59 61.45 3.92
CA SER A 5 16.37 60.39 4.95
C SER A 5 15.97 59.05 4.33
N THR A 6 16.79 58.03 4.57
CA THR A 6 16.49 56.60 4.46
C THR A 6 15.95 56.06 5.80
N SER A 7 15.11 55.02 5.71
CA SER A 7 14.75 54.05 6.76
C SER A 7 13.80 54.46 7.88
N VAL A 8 12.60 53.84 7.93
CA VAL A 8 12.06 53.22 9.15
C VAL A 8 11.32 51.92 8.78
N ILE A 9 11.88 50.79 9.21
CA ILE A 9 11.27 49.47 9.28
C ILE A 9 10.51 49.38 10.63
N VAL A 10 9.44 48.58 10.67
CA VAL A 10 8.79 47.97 11.85
C VAL A 10 7.60 48.73 12.48
N ALA A 11 6.40 48.20 12.25
CA ALA A 11 5.36 47.99 13.27
C ALA A 11 4.30 47.02 12.68
N LEU A 12 4.48 45.72 12.91
CA LEU A 12 3.74 44.90 13.88
C LEU A 12 2.24 44.71 13.54
N ALA A 13 1.97 43.49 13.05
CA ALA A 13 0.89 42.59 13.44
C ALA A 13 -0.52 43.17 13.61
N ASN A 14 -1.41 42.89 12.64
CA ASN A 14 -2.84 42.90 12.90
C ASN A 14 -3.48 41.57 12.47
N PHE A 15 -3.65 40.73 13.49
CA PHE A 15 -4.70 39.73 13.71
C PHE A 15 -5.09 38.82 12.55
N ALA A 16 -4.43 37.66 12.53
CA ALA A 16 -5.06 36.40 12.16
C ALA A 16 -6.29 36.18 13.06
N PHE A 17 -7.50 36.22 12.48
CA PHE A 17 -8.68 35.65 13.12
C PHE A 17 -8.57 34.13 13.05
N THR A 18 -8.19 33.53 14.16
CA THR A 18 -8.29 32.09 14.41
C THR A 18 -9.76 31.74 14.60
N GLY A 19 -10.40 31.29 13.52
CA GLY A 19 -11.64 30.53 13.64
C GLY A 19 -11.34 29.19 14.31
N LEU A 20 -11.54 29.10 15.63
CA LEU A 20 -11.56 27.85 16.36
C LEU A 20 -12.83 27.08 16.00
N ALA A 21 -12.84 26.43 14.84
CA ALA A 21 -13.70 25.29 14.61
C ALA A 21 -13.02 24.08 15.28
N ILE A 22 -13.36 23.81 16.54
CA ILE A 22 -13.01 22.56 17.20
C ILE A 22 -14.11 21.55 16.87
N PRO A 23 -13.90 20.57 15.97
CA PRO A 23 -14.70 19.37 16.03
C PRO A 23 -14.23 18.57 17.25
N ILE A 24 -14.95 18.67 18.37
CA ILE A 24 -14.91 17.64 19.42
C ILE A 24 -15.76 16.49 18.90
N GLY A 25 -15.16 15.71 18.00
CA GLY A 25 -15.62 14.38 17.67
C GLY A 25 -14.58 13.40 18.18
N ASN A 26 -14.76 12.92 19.42
CA ASN A 26 -14.06 11.73 19.89
C ASN A 26 -14.59 10.50 19.13
N SER A 27 -14.26 10.44 17.84
CA SER A 27 -14.24 9.19 17.11
C SER A 27 -12.88 8.57 17.39
N LEU A 28 -12.78 7.80 18.48
CA LEU A 28 -11.69 6.86 18.66
C LEU A 28 -11.70 5.93 17.44
N ALA A 29 -10.89 6.27 16.43
CA ALA A 29 -10.60 5.39 15.33
C ALA A 29 -10.04 4.12 15.95
N LYS A 30 -10.82 3.04 15.88
CA LYS A 30 -10.31 1.72 16.24
C LYS A 30 -9.11 1.47 15.34
N SER A 31 -7.91 1.54 15.91
CA SER A 31 -6.68 1.13 15.25
C SER A 31 -6.91 -0.30 14.75
N ARG A 32 -6.96 -0.48 13.43
CA ARG A 32 -6.97 -1.82 12.87
C ARG A 32 -5.54 -2.32 12.96
N PHE A 33 -5.35 -3.36 13.75
CA PHE A 33 -4.07 -4.02 13.86
C PHE A 33 -3.93 -5.05 12.75
N CYS A 34 -2.72 -5.22 12.24
CA CYS A 34 -2.38 -6.29 11.34
C CYS A 34 -2.70 -7.64 11.98
N GLN A 35 -3.36 -8.55 11.27
CA GLN A 35 -3.67 -9.87 11.84
C GLN A 35 -2.40 -10.67 12.16
N ASN A 36 -1.30 -10.41 11.45
CA ASN A 36 0.01 -11.02 11.70
C ASN A 36 0.96 -10.20 12.59
N ALA A 37 0.57 -8.99 12.98
CA ALA A 37 1.38 -8.14 13.85
C ALA A 37 0.43 -7.31 14.76
N PRO A 38 -0.02 -7.87 15.89
CA PRO A 38 -1.07 -7.28 16.74
C PRO A 38 -0.70 -5.94 17.36
N THR A 39 0.57 -5.55 17.34
CA THR A 39 1.08 -4.26 17.82
C THR A 39 1.29 -3.25 16.70
N THR A 40 1.14 -3.65 15.44
CA THR A 40 1.33 -2.80 14.28
C THR A 40 0.00 -2.17 13.89
N ILE A 41 -0.06 -0.83 13.95
CA ILE A 41 -1.23 -0.05 13.60
C ILE A 41 -1.24 0.18 12.08
N ALA A 42 -2.29 -0.28 11.39
CA ALA A 42 -2.52 0.02 9.98
C ALA A 42 -3.18 1.41 9.81
N GLY A 43 -2.76 2.17 8.81
CA GLY A 43 -3.03 3.61 8.66
C GLY A 43 -4.51 4.05 8.48
N THR A 44 -5.23 4.32 9.57
CA THR A 44 -6.67 4.70 9.70
C THR A 44 -7.13 5.93 8.88
N MET A 45 -8.39 6.15 8.45
CA MET A 45 -9.71 5.51 8.69
C MET A 45 -10.44 5.19 7.35
N LEU A 46 -11.09 4.02 7.27
CA LEU A 46 -12.13 3.70 6.29
C LEU A 46 -13.34 3.03 6.98
N ASP A 47 -14.53 3.39 6.48
CA ASP A 47 -15.83 2.92 6.96
C ASP A 47 -16.03 1.43 6.65
N ARG A 48 -16.64 0.71 7.59
CA ARG A 48 -16.70 -0.75 7.64
C ARG A 48 -17.92 -1.25 6.88
N ARG A 49 -17.73 -1.81 5.68
CA ARG A 49 -18.58 -2.92 5.22
C ARG A 49 -17.94 -4.24 5.62
N GLU A 50 -18.71 -5.09 6.28
CA GLU A 50 -18.32 -6.46 6.59
C GLU A 50 -18.26 -7.26 5.30
N THR A 51 -17.04 -7.49 4.83
CA THR A 51 -16.68 -8.47 3.81
C THR A 51 -15.63 -9.37 4.44
N ASP A 52 -15.52 -10.63 3.99
CA ASP A 52 -14.52 -11.63 4.42
C ASP A 52 -13.08 -11.27 4.00
N THR A 53 -12.69 -10.01 4.22
CA THR A 53 -11.40 -9.44 3.89
C THR A 53 -10.44 -9.60 5.06
N VAL A 54 -9.20 -10.00 4.75
CA VAL A 54 -8.09 -10.17 5.70
C VAL A 54 -7.11 -9.01 5.53
N LEU A 55 -6.73 -8.36 6.63
CA LEU A 55 -5.70 -7.32 6.64
C LEU A 55 -4.37 -7.93 7.09
N TRP A 56 -3.37 -7.88 6.20
CA TRP A 56 -2.08 -8.52 6.42
C TRP A 56 -0.91 -7.61 6.07
N CYS A 57 0.03 -7.45 7.01
CA CYS A 57 1.11 -6.49 6.87
C CYS A 57 2.41 -7.14 6.42
N CYS A 58 3.16 -6.45 5.55
CA CYS A 58 4.51 -6.89 5.21
C CYS A 58 5.45 -6.60 6.40
N PRO A 59 6.23 -7.59 6.87
CA PRO A 59 7.23 -7.34 7.91
C PRO A 59 8.23 -6.25 7.48
N HIS A 60 8.60 -5.37 8.43
CA HIS A 60 9.59 -4.29 8.24
C HIS A 60 9.27 -3.31 7.11
N SER A 61 7.99 -3.10 6.81
CA SER A 61 7.50 -2.18 5.79
C SER A 61 6.21 -1.51 6.26
N GLU A 62 5.90 -0.34 5.70
CA GLU A 62 4.59 0.31 5.84
C GLU A 62 3.55 -0.25 4.86
N THR A 63 3.97 -1.12 3.95
CA THR A 63 3.10 -1.76 2.97
C THR A 63 2.29 -2.90 3.60
N TYR A 64 1.00 -2.93 3.32
CA TYR A 64 0.10 -4.02 3.70
C TYR A 64 -0.93 -4.28 2.61
N VAL A 65 -1.57 -5.45 2.70
CA VAL A 65 -2.65 -5.84 1.79
C VAL A 65 -3.94 -6.04 2.56
N ILE A 66 -5.05 -5.70 1.91
CA ILE A 66 -6.40 -6.12 2.31
C ILE A 66 -6.88 -7.09 1.24
N LEU A 67 -6.95 -8.38 1.57
CA LEU A 67 -7.17 -9.44 0.59
C LEU A 67 -8.48 -10.19 0.82
N THR A 68 -9.09 -10.65 -0.27
CA THR A 68 -10.24 -11.56 -0.30
C THR A 68 -9.82 -12.79 -1.10
N PRO A 69 -9.85 -14.00 -0.53
CA PRO A 69 -9.64 -15.23 -1.29
C PRO A 69 -10.74 -15.42 -2.33
N THR A 70 -10.39 -15.71 -3.59
CA THR A 70 -11.34 -15.73 -4.72
C THR A 70 -11.57 -17.10 -5.35
N GLY A 71 -10.68 -18.08 -5.14
CA GLY A 71 -10.86 -19.40 -5.73
C GLY A 71 -9.74 -20.40 -5.43
N ASN A 72 -10.01 -21.66 -5.76
CA ASN A 72 -9.06 -22.75 -5.59
C ASN A 72 -8.10 -22.76 -6.79
N LEU A 73 -6.88 -22.28 -6.56
CA LEU A 73 -5.75 -22.48 -7.47
C LEU A 73 -4.85 -23.59 -6.92
N THR A 74 -4.03 -24.22 -7.77
CA THR A 74 -3.06 -25.21 -7.31
C THR A 74 -2.06 -24.55 -6.34
N PRO A 75 -2.01 -24.94 -5.05
CA PRO A 75 -1.18 -24.27 -4.04
C PRO A 75 0.28 -24.11 -4.44
N GLY A 76 0.88 -25.16 -5.01
CA GLY A 76 2.27 -25.15 -5.46
C GLY A 76 2.54 -24.16 -6.60
N GLN A 77 1.58 -23.95 -7.51
CA GLN A 77 1.74 -22.99 -8.60
C GLN A 77 1.66 -21.55 -8.09
N VAL A 78 0.75 -21.27 -7.15
CA VAL A 78 0.65 -19.95 -6.51
C VAL A 78 1.93 -19.63 -5.73
N TYR A 79 2.41 -20.57 -4.91
CA TYR A 79 3.67 -20.42 -4.18
C TYR A 79 4.83 -20.11 -5.13
N LEU A 80 5.02 -20.92 -6.17
CA LEU A 80 6.10 -20.74 -7.14
C LEU A 80 5.98 -19.42 -7.90
N ASN A 81 4.76 -18.99 -8.26
CA ASN A 81 4.53 -17.71 -8.91
C ASN A 81 4.95 -16.55 -7.99
N LEU A 82 4.43 -16.53 -6.75
CA LEU A 82 4.70 -15.44 -5.80
C LEU A 82 6.17 -15.37 -5.41
N ILE A 83 6.82 -16.50 -5.08
CA ILE A 83 8.23 -16.50 -4.66
C ILE A 83 9.16 -16.13 -5.81
N SER A 84 8.88 -16.56 -7.04
CA SER A 84 9.69 -16.17 -8.20
C SER A 84 9.51 -14.69 -8.54
N GLY A 85 8.28 -14.18 -8.46
CA GLY A 85 7.95 -12.77 -8.70
C GLY A 85 8.57 -11.84 -7.68
N HIS A 86 8.44 -12.19 -6.39
CA HIS A 86 9.07 -11.44 -5.31
C HIS A 86 10.59 -11.39 -5.47
N ASN A 87 11.23 -12.51 -5.82
CA ASN A 87 12.66 -12.54 -6.08
C ASN A 87 13.09 -11.70 -7.29
N ALA A 88 12.28 -11.69 -8.36
CA ALA A 88 12.54 -10.87 -9.54
C ALA A 88 12.42 -9.36 -9.23
N LEU A 89 11.40 -8.96 -8.48
CA LEU A 89 11.22 -7.60 -8.01
C LEU A 89 12.35 -7.16 -7.08
N ARG A 90 12.70 -7.99 -6.09
CA ARG A 90 13.83 -7.73 -5.20
C ARG A 90 15.12 -7.51 -5.98
N ARG A 91 15.40 -8.36 -6.98
CA ARG A 91 16.58 -8.21 -7.85
C ARG A 91 16.52 -6.88 -8.62
N ARG A 92 15.38 -6.57 -9.24
CA ARG A 92 15.18 -5.30 -9.95
C ARG A 92 15.40 -4.10 -9.04
N VAL A 93 14.94 -4.14 -7.79
CA VAL A 93 15.11 -3.05 -6.83
C VAL A 93 16.57 -2.88 -6.46
N GLN A 94 17.28 -3.99 -6.23
CA GLN A 94 18.70 -3.98 -5.92
C GLN A 94 19.57 -3.47 -7.08
N THR A 95 19.23 -3.81 -8.32
CA THR A 95 20.04 -3.45 -9.49
C THR A 95 19.67 -2.11 -10.13
N SER A 96 18.43 -1.66 -9.95
CA SER A 96 17.86 -0.56 -10.74
C SER A 96 17.00 0.40 -9.90
N GLY A 97 17.05 0.30 -8.57
CA GLY A 97 16.28 1.13 -7.64
C GLY A 97 14.80 0.72 -7.54
N ASP A 98 14.02 1.36 -6.67
CA ASP A 98 12.60 1.03 -6.54
C ASP A 98 11.80 1.49 -7.77
N GLY A 99 11.66 2.81 -7.94
CA GLY A 99 11.07 3.44 -9.12
C GLY A 99 9.60 3.09 -9.39
N PRO A 100 8.93 3.89 -10.22
CA PRO A 100 7.54 3.65 -10.56
C PRO A 100 7.38 2.51 -11.56
N VAL A 101 6.30 1.74 -11.44
CA VAL A 101 5.92 0.76 -12.45
C VAL A 101 5.52 1.47 -13.75
N THR A 102 6.26 1.19 -14.82
CA THR A 102 5.98 1.77 -16.13
C THR A 102 4.63 1.30 -16.66
N GLY A 103 3.79 2.23 -17.09
CA GLY A 103 2.42 1.94 -17.55
C GLY A 103 1.42 1.68 -16.42
N GLY A 104 1.84 1.77 -15.14
CA GLY A 104 0.96 1.63 -13.99
C GLY A 104 0.39 0.23 -13.77
N GLN A 105 0.92 -0.78 -14.47
CA GLN A 105 0.53 -2.17 -14.32
C GLN A 105 1.75 -3.07 -14.34
N TYR A 106 1.77 -4.03 -13.42
CA TYR A 106 2.75 -5.10 -13.34
C TYR A 106 2.05 -6.44 -13.47
N THR A 107 2.66 -7.37 -14.20
CA THR A 107 2.15 -8.73 -14.34
C THR A 107 3.30 -9.70 -14.29
N TRP A 108 3.14 -10.77 -13.51
CA TRP A 108 4.12 -11.82 -13.32
C TRP A 108 3.48 -13.20 -13.41
N GLY A 109 4.15 -14.13 -14.08
CA GLY A 109 3.64 -15.48 -14.30
C GLY A 109 3.81 -15.91 -15.75
N ARG A 110 3.43 -17.16 -16.01
CA ARG A 110 3.43 -17.67 -17.38
C ARG A 110 2.18 -17.18 -18.10
N ARG A 111 2.33 -16.84 -19.38
CA ARG A 111 1.22 -16.48 -20.28
C ARG A 111 0.63 -17.70 -21.01
N ASP A 112 1.01 -18.92 -20.64
CA ASP A 112 0.33 -20.12 -21.13
C ASP A 112 -1.01 -20.28 -20.39
N ASN A 113 -2.05 -20.82 -21.07
CA ASN A 113 -3.42 -21.01 -20.54
C ASN A 113 -3.53 -22.00 -19.36
N THR A 114 -2.44 -22.22 -18.61
CA THR A 114 -2.31 -23.21 -17.54
C THR A 114 -1.56 -22.68 -16.32
N GLY A 115 -1.22 -21.38 -16.33
CA GLY A 115 -0.32 -20.78 -15.35
C GLY A 115 -1.02 -19.78 -14.45
N VAL A 116 -0.66 -19.80 -13.17
CA VAL A 116 -1.03 -18.73 -12.24
C VAL A 116 -0.40 -17.41 -12.68
N ILE A 117 -1.19 -16.35 -12.71
CA ILE A 117 -0.80 -14.97 -13.02
C ILE A 117 -1.01 -14.12 -11.77
N PHE A 118 0.02 -13.38 -11.39
CA PHE A 118 -0.06 -12.25 -10.48
C PHE A 118 -0.18 -10.98 -11.30
N SER A 119 -1.17 -10.14 -11.00
CA SER A 119 -1.32 -8.81 -11.58
C SER A 119 -1.46 -7.78 -10.46
N ALA A 120 -0.84 -6.61 -10.66
CA ALA A 120 -1.05 -5.44 -9.81
C ALA A 120 -1.10 -4.17 -10.66
N TRP A 121 -1.94 -3.22 -10.31
CA TRP A 121 -2.09 -1.95 -11.04
C TRP A 121 -2.36 -0.77 -10.11
N ASN A 122 -2.01 0.42 -10.59
CA ASN A 122 -2.25 1.69 -9.91
C ASN A 122 -3.73 1.91 -9.67
N VAL A 123 -4.07 2.55 -8.55
CA VAL A 123 -5.42 2.98 -8.22
C VAL A 123 -5.42 4.47 -7.86
N ASN A 124 -6.49 5.20 -8.18
CA ASN A 124 -6.74 6.57 -7.74
C ASN A 124 -5.60 7.57 -8.02
N ASN A 125 -4.93 7.46 -9.18
CA ASN A 125 -3.75 8.26 -9.53
C ASN A 125 -2.55 8.15 -8.58
N HIS A 126 -2.57 7.21 -7.63
CA HIS A 126 -1.40 6.87 -6.85
C HIS A 126 -0.45 6.03 -7.71
N GLN A 127 0.84 6.23 -7.45
CA GLN A 127 1.91 5.58 -8.20
C GLN A 127 2.38 4.34 -7.45
N LEU A 128 2.20 3.17 -8.07
CA LEU A 128 2.75 1.92 -7.58
C LEU A 128 4.24 1.83 -7.93
N THR A 129 5.05 1.45 -6.94
CA THR A 129 6.49 1.19 -7.14
C THR A 129 6.79 -0.30 -7.11
N TYR A 130 7.93 -0.71 -7.64
CA TYR A 130 8.28 -2.13 -7.71
C TYR A 130 8.54 -2.76 -6.32
N GLY A 131 9.01 -1.96 -5.38
CA GLY A 131 9.28 -2.29 -3.98
C GLY A 131 7.98 -2.46 -3.21
N VAL A 132 6.98 -1.60 -3.43
CA VAL A 132 5.64 -1.78 -2.89
C VAL A 132 5.01 -3.08 -3.39
N ILE A 133 5.13 -3.40 -4.69
CA ILE A 133 4.65 -4.69 -5.21
C ILE A 133 5.41 -5.85 -4.57
N GLY A 134 6.73 -5.73 -4.43
CA GLY A 134 7.56 -6.73 -3.78
C GLY A 134 7.13 -6.99 -2.33
N ALA A 135 6.80 -5.93 -1.58
CA ALA A 135 6.29 -6.00 -0.23
C ALA A 135 4.88 -6.61 -0.17
N ALA A 136 4.00 -6.26 -1.11
CA ALA A 136 2.67 -6.87 -1.24
C ALA A 136 2.75 -8.38 -1.52
N MET A 137 3.63 -8.81 -2.44
CA MET A 137 3.88 -10.24 -2.68
C MET A 137 4.43 -10.94 -1.44
N ASN A 138 5.30 -10.29 -0.66
CA ASN A 138 5.84 -10.84 0.58
C ASN A 138 4.75 -10.98 1.65
N ALA A 139 3.84 -10.01 1.78
CA ALA A 139 2.69 -10.10 2.66
C ALA A 139 1.76 -11.26 2.25
N LEU A 140 1.51 -11.44 0.96
CA LEU A 140 0.72 -12.56 0.43
C LEU A 140 1.37 -13.93 0.70
N LEU A 141 2.69 -14.05 0.47
CA LEU A 141 3.46 -15.25 0.84
C LEU A 141 3.31 -15.55 2.33
N ASP A 142 3.54 -14.56 3.20
CA ASP A 142 3.46 -14.72 4.66
C ASP A 142 2.06 -15.11 5.16
N TYR A 143 1.01 -14.59 4.50
CA TYR A 143 -0.37 -14.96 4.76
C TYR A 143 -0.66 -16.39 4.33
N MET A 144 -0.36 -16.72 3.06
CA MET A 144 -0.70 -18.02 2.48
C MET A 144 0.11 -19.16 3.10
N ASP A 145 1.33 -18.91 3.57
CA ASP A 145 2.14 -19.89 4.32
C ASP A 145 1.48 -20.31 5.64
N LYS A 146 0.79 -19.38 6.30
CA LYS A 146 0.01 -19.66 7.53
C LYS A 146 -1.41 -20.14 7.26
N ASN A 147 -1.83 -20.15 6.00
CA ASN A 147 -3.18 -20.48 5.57
C ASN A 147 -3.09 -21.42 4.36
N VAL A 148 -3.84 -21.14 3.30
CA VAL A 148 -3.82 -21.91 2.06
C VAL A 148 -3.44 -21.01 0.89
N TYR A 149 -2.50 -21.49 0.09
CA TYR A 149 -2.19 -20.86 -1.19
C TYR A 149 -3.37 -21.04 -2.15
N SER A 150 -3.93 -19.92 -2.60
CA SER A 150 -5.18 -19.84 -3.36
C SER A 150 -5.20 -18.59 -4.25
N GLY A 151 -6.23 -18.46 -5.10
CA GLY A 151 -6.50 -17.21 -5.79
C GLY A 151 -6.96 -16.14 -4.82
N ALA A 152 -6.59 -14.89 -5.06
CA ALA A 152 -6.98 -13.77 -4.21
C ALA A 152 -7.08 -12.46 -5.00
N SER A 153 -8.07 -11.65 -4.67
CA SER A 153 -8.10 -10.23 -5.03
C SER A 153 -7.68 -9.40 -3.83
N PHE A 154 -6.92 -8.33 -4.02
CA PHE A 154 -6.40 -7.55 -2.90
C PHE A 154 -6.19 -6.09 -3.25
N ASP A 155 -6.35 -5.23 -2.25
CA ASP A 155 -5.91 -3.84 -2.28
C ASP A 155 -4.52 -3.73 -1.67
N ILE A 156 -3.66 -2.87 -2.23
CA ILE A 156 -2.31 -2.61 -1.77
C ILE A 156 -2.26 -1.21 -1.18
N TYR A 157 -1.85 -1.13 0.08
CA TYR A 157 -1.65 0.11 0.81
C TYR A 157 -0.18 0.30 1.14
N ASP A 158 0.27 1.55 1.10
CA ASP A 158 1.57 1.97 1.62
C ASP A 158 1.35 3.12 2.61
N GLY A 159 1.55 2.84 3.89
CA GLY A 159 1.14 3.72 4.98
C GLY A 159 -0.37 3.94 5.00
N GLN A 160 -0.83 5.17 4.84
CA GLN A 160 -2.26 5.52 4.84
C GLN A 160 -2.91 5.50 3.45
N ASN A 161 -2.12 5.31 2.39
CA ASN A 161 -2.59 5.51 1.02
C ASN A 161 -2.81 4.17 0.32
N GLN A 162 -3.97 4.01 -0.32
CA GLN A 162 -4.16 2.93 -1.28
C GLN A 162 -3.38 3.29 -2.55
N VAL A 163 -2.38 2.49 -2.88
CA VAL A 163 -1.47 2.74 -4.01
C VAL A 163 -1.72 1.81 -5.18
N GLY A 164 -2.41 0.69 -4.95
CA GLY A 164 -2.78 -0.22 -6.02
C GLY A 164 -3.81 -1.26 -5.63
N GLN A 165 -4.09 -2.09 -6.61
CA GLN A 165 -4.91 -3.30 -6.53
C GLN A 165 -4.17 -4.45 -7.18
N GLY A 166 -4.57 -5.67 -6.86
CA GLY A 166 -4.04 -6.84 -7.54
C GLY A 166 -4.93 -8.07 -7.47
N LEU A 167 -4.53 -9.05 -8.25
CA LEU A 167 -5.23 -10.31 -8.47
C LEU A 167 -4.21 -11.45 -8.64
N ILE A 168 -4.52 -12.59 -8.04
CA ILE A 168 -3.92 -13.89 -8.34
C ILE A 168 -5.02 -14.75 -8.95
N SER A 169 -4.86 -15.11 -10.22
CA SER A 169 -5.78 -16.00 -10.97
C SER A 169 -4.99 -17.00 -11.81
N ASP A 170 -5.68 -17.95 -12.43
CA ASP A 170 -5.18 -18.72 -13.58
C ASP A 170 -5.39 -17.98 -14.91
#